data_AF-A0A286EVT7-F1
#
_entry.id   AF-A0A286EVT7-F1
#
_cell.length_a   1.000
_cell.length_b   1.000
_cell.length_c   1.000
_cell.angle_alpha   90.00
_cell.angle_beta   90.00
_cell.angle_gamma   90.00
#
_symmetry.space_group_name_H-M   'P 1'
#
loop_
_entity.id
_entity.type
_entity.pdbx_description
1 polymer ?
#
loop_
_entity_poly.entity_id
_entity_poly.type
_entity_poly.pdbx_seq_one_letter_code
_entity_poly.pdbx_strand_id
1 'polypeptide(L)'
;MVAAALTDAGHMMRPPGDRAVEQAEDRLGVRLPPSLRALYRVSNGLIEVGPRAGLLLPVGHLNWVPDVQPIECRAASDDLAYDPNDRAMIGRALQIGLFQRGVGSWLLDPLGSDGGEWPAYIWSHFERSVERFNGFAELMAHLRDLLDVFRTRRITSVDEVRDDRVTTRDTDNLPTDITQWRNLLAGLGAAQPQLAGTETRLQERERQLQCRLPPSYRNYLLATNASTSSAFPQIYELGAAGWCADTEPQLASAWNCFDYVAPLLGRALLIGDDGTGGYVLLDPGEVDGDGEWAGYYFAAGDAGDLDKYRSFGAYLHEASRDSGH
;
A
#
# COMPACT_ATOMS: atom_id res chain seq x y z
N MET A 1 -9.20 8.01 11.50
CA MET A 1 -9.09 8.11 10.04
C MET A 1 -8.81 9.57 9.69
N VAL A 2 -7.60 9.89 9.24
CA VAL A 2 -7.18 11.27 8.97
C VAL A 2 -7.12 11.43 7.44
N ALA A 3 -8.15 12.07 6.87
CA ALA A 3 -8.47 12.07 5.45
C ALA A 3 -7.35 12.66 4.58
N ALA A 4 -6.81 11.88 3.64
CA ALA A 4 -5.92 12.38 2.62
C ALA A 4 -6.74 13.04 1.48
N ALA A 5 -6.30 14.17 0.91
CA ALA A 5 -6.95 14.91 -0.17
C ALA A 5 -6.21 14.73 -1.50
N LEU A 6 -6.93 14.51 -2.59
CA LEU A 6 -6.33 14.39 -3.92
C LEU A 6 -5.93 15.76 -4.47
N THR A 7 -4.74 15.88 -5.07
CA THR A 7 -4.35 17.06 -5.87
C THR A 7 -4.78 16.90 -7.32
N ASP A 8 -4.91 18.02 -8.05
CA ASP A 8 -5.10 18.02 -9.52
C ASP A 8 -4.01 17.25 -10.27
N ALA A 9 -2.87 17.00 -9.61
CA ALA A 9 -1.77 16.19 -10.10
C ALA A 9 -1.84 14.70 -9.68
N GLY A 10 -2.98 14.20 -9.17
CA GLY A 10 -3.19 12.76 -8.90
C GLY A 10 -2.49 12.20 -7.65
N HIS A 11 -1.96 13.06 -6.77
CA HIS A 11 -1.35 12.63 -5.50
C HIS A 11 -2.38 12.65 -4.37
N MET A 12 -2.39 11.65 -3.49
CA MET A 12 -3.10 11.75 -2.21
C MET A 12 -2.22 12.45 -1.16
N MET A 13 -2.70 13.58 -0.66
CA MET A 13 -2.06 14.43 0.35
C MET A 13 -2.65 14.18 1.72
N ARG A 14 -1.87 13.75 2.71
CA ARG A 14 -2.32 13.69 4.11
C ARG A 14 -2.42 15.12 4.67
N PRO A 15 -3.29 15.42 5.66
CA PRO A 15 -3.43 16.78 6.15
C PRO A 15 -2.14 17.30 6.82
N PRO A 16 -1.94 18.62 6.89
CA PRO A 16 -0.75 19.27 7.44
C PRO A 16 -0.30 18.75 8.80
N GLY A 17 1.02 18.63 8.98
CA GLY A 17 1.65 18.04 10.14
C GLY A 17 2.52 18.99 10.97
N ASP A 18 2.16 20.27 11.16
CA ASP A 18 3.05 21.26 11.82
C ASP A 18 3.63 20.80 13.17
N ARG A 19 2.77 20.30 14.08
CA ARG A 19 3.22 19.71 15.36
C ARG A 19 3.97 18.39 15.20
N ALA A 20 3.66 17.63 14.15
CA ALA A 20 4.30 16.35 13.90
C ALA A 20 5.73 16.52 13.36
N VAL A 21 6.02 17.61 12.65
CA VAL A 21 7.38 17.96 12.20
C VAL A 21 8.29 18.22 13.40
N GLU A 22 7.84 19.04 14.37
CA GLU A 22 8.62 19.32 15.57
C GLU A 22 8.92 18.05 16.38
N GLN A 23 7.91 17.21 16.58
CA GLN A 23 8.06 15.93 17.28
C GLN A 23 9.01 14.96 16.56
N ALA A 24 8.96 14.93 15.22
CA ALA A 24 9.87 14.11 14.43
C ALA A 24 11.31 14.62 14.51
N GLU A 25 11.53 15.94 14.45
CA GLU A 25 12.86 16.54 14.60
C GLU A 25 13.44 16.27 16.00
N ASP A 26 12.63 16.38 17.05
CA ASP A 26 13.04 16.05 18.41
C ASP A 26 13.39 14.56 18.56
N ARG A 27 12.60 13.67 17.95
CA ARG A 27 12.83 12.22 17.94
C ARG A 27 14.08 11.84 17.16
N LEU A 28 14.30 12.44 16.00
CA LEU A 28 15.42 12.13 15.11
C LEU A 28 16.72 12.85 15.55
N GLY A 29 16.62 13.86 16.42
CA GLY A 29 17.75 14.64 16.90
C GLY A 29 18.36 15.59 15.85
N VAL A 30 17.61 15.90 14.80
CA VAL A 30 18.07 16.67 13.62
C VAL A 30 16.97 17.61 13.14
N ARG A 31 17.37 18.74 12.53
CA ARG A 31 16.44 19.60 11.79
C ARG A 31 16.31 19.09 10.36
N LEU A 32 15.08 18.83 9.93
CA LEU A 32 14.79 18.36 8.58
C LEU A 32 15.06 19.48 7.54
N PRO A 33 15.40 19.12 6.28
CA PRO A 33 15.62 20.10 5.23
C PRO A 33 14.44 21.07 5.02
N PRO A 34 14.69 22.37 4.76
CA PRO A 34 13.65 23.37 4.57
C PRO A 34 12.55 22.99 3.58
N SER A 35 12.92 22.38 2.44
CA SER A 35 11.99 21.96 1.39
C SER A 35 11.10 20.79 1.82
N LEU A 36 11.65 19.81 2.55
CA LEU A 36 10.87 18.72 3.13
C LEU A 36 9.92 19.22 4.23
N ARG A 37 10.39 20.14 5.08
CA ARG A 37 9.54 20.80 6.08
C ARG A 37 8.40 21.57 5.43
N ALA A 38 8.68 22.31 4.37
CA ALA A 38 7.66 23.06 3.63
C ALA A 38 6.59 22.11 3.07
N LEU A 39 6.99 20.94 2.54
CA LEU A 39 6.03 19.93 2.12
C LEU A 39 5.18 19.43 3.28
N TYR A 40 5.76 19.05 4.42
CA TYR A 40 4.98 18.52 5.56
C TYR A 40 4.01 19.51 6.21
N ARG A 41 4.23 20.82 6.03
CA ARG A 41 3.28 21.87 6.38
C ARG A 41 2.08 21.93 5.43
N VAL A 42 2.25 21.47 4.19
CA VAL A 42 1.19 21.42 3.19
C VAL A 42 0.50 20.05 3.18
N SER A 43 1.28 18.98 3.31
CA SER A 43 0.83 17.60 3.25
C SER A 43 1.72 16.67 4.08
N ASN A 44 1.17 15.96 5.06
CA ASN A 44 1.93 15.06 5.94
C ASN A 44 2.30 13.71 5.26
N GLY A 45 3.00 13.76 4.14
CA GLY A 45 3.29 12.62 3.25
C GLY A 45 2.59 12.77 1.89
N LEU A 46 2.99 11.97 0.92
CA LEU A 46 2.44 11.96 -0.43
C LEU A 46 2.35 10.53 -0.91
N ILE A 47 1.23 10.16 -1.52
CA ILE A 47 1.13 8.92 -2.28
C ILE A 47 1.21 9.29 -3.75
N GLU A 48 2.28 8.89 -4.42
CA GLU A 48 2.44 9.04 -5.86
C GLU A 48 1.76 7.87 -6.58
N VAL A 49 0.89 8.21 -7.53
CA VAL A 49 0.13 7.27 -8.35
C VAL A 49 0.81 7.14 -9.72
N GLY A 50 1.39 5.98 -10.05
CA GLY A 50 2.08 5.74 -11.34
C GLY A 50 2.91 4.46 -11.43
N PRO A 51 3.52 4.14 -12.60
CA PRO A 51 4.30 2.90 -12.86
C PRO A 51 5.65 2.80 -12.11
N ARG A 52 5.92 3.82 -11.30
CA ARG A 52 7.07 3.96 -10.42
C ARG A 52 6.58 4.41 -9.03
N ALA A 53 5.34 4.03 -8.70
CA ALA A 53 4.60 4.57 -7.57
C ALA A 53 5.47 4.57 -6.31
N GLY A 54 5.49 5.76 -5.71
CA GLY A 54 6.34 6.11 -4.60
C GLY A 54 5.49 6.65 -3.47
N LEU A 55 5.75 6.14 -2.27
CA LEU A 55 5.12 6.62 -1.05
C LEU A 55 6.11 7.52 -0.33
N LEU A 56 5.86 8.82 -0.28
CA LEU A 56 6.50 9.68 0.71
C LEU A 56 5.83 9.43 2.06
N LEU A 57 6.63 8.95 3.02
CA LEU A 57 6.17 8.58 4.35
C LEU A 57 5.64 9.79 5.13
N PRO A 58 4.66 9.59 6.02
CA PRO A 58 4.30 10.60 7.00
C PRO A 58 5.50 10.98 7.86
N VAL A 59 5.56 12.23 8.32
CA VAL A 59 6.70 12.74 9.09
C VAL A 59 6.96 11.94 10.39
N GLY A 60 5.90 11.37 10.97
CA GLY A 60 5.98 10.51 12.15
C GLY A 60 6.64 9.15 11.89
N HIS A 61 6.72 8.72 10.63
CA HIS A 61 7.26 7.42 10.22
C HIS A 61 8.68 7.52 9.66
N LEU A 62 9.24 8.72 9.49
CA LEU A 62 10.62 8.88 9.05
C LEU A 62 11.57 8.27 10.07
N ASN A 63 12.56 7.53 9.58
CA ASN A 63 13.56 6.94 10.45
C ASN A 63 14.86 6.66 9.69
N TRP A 64 15.93 6.39 10.42
CA TRP A 64 17.23 6.09 9.83
C TRP A 64 17.21 4.71 9.17
N VAL A 65 17.81 4.60 7.98
CA VAL A 65 17.87 3.33 7.22
C VAL A 65 18.38 2.15 8.06
N PRO A 66 19.44 2.27 8.89
CA PRO A 66 19.87 1.17 9.76
C PRO A 66 18.80 0.64 10.72
N ASP A 67 17.82 1.47 11.09
CA ASP A 67 16.76 1.12 12.04
C ASP A 67 15.55 0.46 11.36
N VAL A 68 15.23 0.87 10.12
CA VAL A 68 14.04 0.37 9.39
C VAL A 68 14.36 -0.72 8.38
N GLN A 69 15.59 -0.77 7.87
CA GLN A 69 16.07 -1.74 6.88
C GLN A 69 17.44 -2.31 7.31
N PRO A 70 17.52 -2.97 8.49
CA PRO A 70 18.80 -3.41 9.05
C PRO A 70 19.46 -4.53 8.24
N ILE A 71 18.70 -5.34 7.50
CA ILE A 71 19.23 -6.45 6.70
C ILE A 71 19.83 -5.91 5.41
N GLU A 72 19.08 -5.05 4.72
CA GLU A 72 19.45 -4.42 3.45
C GLU A 72 20.62 -3.47 3.66
N CYS A 73 20.64 -2.72 4.76
CA CYS A 73 21.76 -1.85 5.12
C CYS A 73 23.06 -2.64 5.32
N ARG A 74 23.00 -3.81 5.96
CA ARG A 74 24.18 -4.70 6.11
C ARG A 74 24.59 -5.33 4.78
N ALA A 75 23.62 -5.75 3.98
CA ALA A 75 23.90 -6.28 2.65
C ALA A 75 24.62 -5.22 1.77
N ALA A 76 24.16 -3.97 1.82
CA ALA A 76 24.78 -2.86 1.11
C ALA A 76 26.19 -2.52 1.63
N SER A 77 26.45 -2.60 2.95
CA SER A 77 27.79 -2.33 3.49
C SER A 77 28.84 -3.33 2.99
N ASP A 78 28.42 -4.58 2.82
CA ASP A 78 29.30 -5.70 2.47
C ASP A 78 29.42 -5.89 0.95
N ASP A 79 28.49 -5.34 0.17
CA ASP A 79 28.48 -5.45 -1.29
C ASP A 79 29.46 -4.46 -1.94
N LEU A 80 30.58 -4.99 -2.43
CA LEU A 80 31.63 -4.24 -3.11
C LEU A 80 31.20 -3.67 -4.47
N ALA A 81 30.01 -4.01 -4.97
CA ALA A 81 29.45 -3.39 -6.16
C ALA A 81 29.05 -1.92 -5.93
N TYR A 82 28.76 -1.52 -4.68
CA TYR A 82 28.49 -0.13 -4.34
C TYR A 82 29.78 0.70 -4.18
N ASP A 83 29.71 1.96 -4.59
CA ASP A 83 30.75 2.93 -4.28
C ASP A 83 30.91 3.05 -2.74
N PRO A 84 32.14 3.17 -2.20
CA PRO A 84 32.35 3.35 -0.77
C PRO A 84 31.57 4.51 -0.14
N ASN A 85 31.34 5.60 -0.89
CA ASN A 85 30.56 6.73 -0.40
C ASN A 85 29.07 6.39 -0.31
N ASP A 86 28.54 5.64 -1.26
CA ASP A 86 27.15 5.17 -1.25
C ASP A 86 26.88 4.25 -0.07
N ARG A 87 27.79 3.30 0.18
CA ARG A 87 27.70 2.40 1.36
C ARG A 87 27.69 3.16 2.66
N ALA A 88 28.58 4.15 2.80
CA ALA A 88 28.62 4.99 3.98
C ALA A 88 27.35 5.84 4.12
N MET A 89 26.81 6.34 2.99
CA MET A 89 25.58 7.14 2.96
C MET A 89 24.37 6.33 3.39
N ILE A 90 24.18 5.12 2.85
CA ILE A 90 23.08 4.21 3.23
C ILE A 90 23.08 3.95 4.74
N GLY A 91 24.26 3.77 5.36
CA GLY A 91 24.40 3.54 6.80
C GLY A 91 24.06 4.71 7.72
N ARG A 92 23.72 5.89 7.18
CA ARG A 92 23.36 7.09 7.97
C ARG A 92 22.19 7.88 7.42
N ALA A 93 21.63 7.44 6.29
CA ALA A 93 20.60 8.20 5.60
C ALA A 93 19.25 8.09 6.32
N LEU A 94 18.45 9.14 6.20
CA LEU A 94 17.07 9.17 6.63
C LEU A 94 16.19 8.61 5.50
N GLN A 95 15.39 7.58 5.77
CA GLN A 95 14.37 7.13 4.82
C GLN A 95 13.16 8.08 4.88
N ILE A 96 12.82 8.65 3.74
CA ILE A 96 11.67 9.55 3.59
C ILE A 96 10.56 8.97 2.71
N GLY A 97 10.86 7.95 1.92
CA GLY A 97 9.88 7.32 1.06
C GLY A 97 10.25 5.92 0.62
N LEU A 98 9.26 5.22 0.10
CA LEU A 98 9.37 3.91 -0.53
C LEU A 98 9.04 4.05 -2.01
N PHE A 99 9.61 3.17 -2.83
CA PHE A 99 9.46 3.16 -4.28
C PHE A 99 9.35 1.71 -4.77
N GLN A 100 8.59 1.46 -5.85
CA GLN A 100 8.43 0.13 -6.48
C GLN A 100 8.12 -0.99 -5.46
N ARG A 101 6.94 -0.98 -4.83
CA ARG A 101 6.54 -1.99 -3.82
C ARG A 101 7.51 -2.14 -2.64
N GLY A 102 8.24 -1.08 -2.27
CA GLY A 102 9.20 -1.11 -1.15
C GLY A 102 10.56 -1.73 -1.49
N VAL A 103 10.81 -2.02 -2.79
CA VAL A 103 12.10 -2.53 -3.29
C VAL A 103 13.14 -1.39 -3.46
N GLY A 104 12.67 -0.15 -3.47
CA GLY A 104 13.51 1.05 -3.44
C GLY A 104 13.10 2.02 -2.33
N SER A 105 14.02 2.88 -1.94
CA SER A 105 13.83 3.91 -0.91
C SER A 105 14.27 5.28 -1.41
N TRP A 106 13.54 6.31 -0.99
CA TRP A 106 13.98 7.69 -1.08
C TRP A 106 14.67 8.08 0.22
N LEU A 107 15.88 8.59 0.09
CA LEU A 107 16.77 8.84 1.20
C LEU A 107 17.22 10.30 1.25
N LEU A 108 17.57 10.79 2.43
CA LEU A 108 18.27 12.06 2.63
C LEU A 108 19.53 11.86 3.47
N ASP A 109 20.65 12.45 3.05
CA ASP A 109 21.91 12.37 3.79
C ASP A 109 22.16 13.64 4.63
N PRO A 110 22.15 13.56 5.97
CA PRO A 110 22.36 14.74 6.82
C PRO A 110 23.76 15.37 6.70
N LEU A 111 24.76 14.66 6.15
CA LEU A 111 26.13 15.19 6.05
C LEU A 111 26.34 16.12 4.85
N GLY A 112 25.52 16.04 3.81
CA GLY A 112 25.69 16.82 2.57
C GLY A 112 24.87 18.11 2.55
N SER A 113 25.01 18.96 3.57
CA SER A 113 24.17 20.16 3.69
C SER A 113 24.72 21.34 2.88
N ASP A 114 23.97 21.83 1.88
CA ASP A 114 24.14 23.17 1.30
C ASP A 114 22.93 24.04 1.65
N GLY A 115 23.14 25.16 2.33
CA GLY A 115 22.05 26.02 2.81
C GLY A 115 21.05 25.34 3.76
N GLY A 116 21.40 24.18 4.34
CA GLY A 116 20.51 23.36 5.16
C GLY A 116 19.64 22.36 4.39
N GLU A 117 19.74 22.31 3.06
CA GLU A 117 19.17 21.24 2.25
C GLU A 117 20.09 20.03 2.24
N TRP A 118 19.52 18.84 2.44
CA TRP A 118 20.28 17.58 2.40
C TRP A 118 20.21 16.97 1.01
N PRO A 119 21.28 16.33 0.52
CA PRO A 119 21.24 15.65 -0.77
C PRO A 119 20.23 14.51 -0.66
N ALA A 120 19.45 14.34 -1.72
CA ALA A 120 18.47 13.30 -1.81
C ALA A 120 18.97 12.17 -2.68
N TYR A 121 18.50 10.96 -2.40
CA TYR A 121 18.87 9.78 -3.16
C TYR A 121 17.66 8.89 -3.44
N ILE A 122 17.68 8.24 -4.60
CA ILE A 122 16.87 7.05 -4.84
C ILE A 122 17.81 5.85 -4.73
N TRP A 123 17.52 4.95 -3.82
CA TRP A 123 18.29 3.73 -3.59
C TRP A 123 17.45 2.51 -3.93
N SER A 124 17.93 1.66 -4.84
CA SER A 124 17.36 0.35 -5.12
C SER A 124 18.34 -0.73 -4.67
N HIS A 125 17.95 -1.49 -3.64
CA HIS A 125 18.79 -2.60 -3.17
C HIS A 125 18.79 -3.78 -4.16
N PHE A 126 17.74 -3.92 -4.97
CA PHE A 126 17.62 -4.97 -5.98
C PHE A 126 18.48 -4.67 -7.22
N GLU A 127 18.39 -3.46 -7.76
CA GLU A 127 19.18 -3.04 -8.91
C GLU A 127 20.62 -2.66 -8.53
N ARG A 128 20.92 -2.59 -7.23
CA ARG A 128 22.20 -2.14 -6.67
C ARG A 128 22.59 -0.76 -7.18
N SER A 129 21.61 0.13 -7.25
CA SER A 129 21.74 1.46 -7.83
C SER A 129 21.47 2.54 -6.80
N VAL A 130 22.22 3.63 -6.91
CA VAL A 130 22.04 4.86 -6.14
C VAL A 130 22.04 6.02 -7.12
N GLU A 131 20.95 6.76 -7.16
CA GLU A 131 20.83 8.00 -7.92
C GLU A 131 20.83 9.18 -6.94
N ARG A 132 21.65 10.20 -7.21
CA ARG A 132 21.86 11.36 -6.33
C ARG A 132 21.25 12.63 -6.90
N PHE A 133 20.64 13.41 -6.02
CA PHE A 133 20.11 14.75 -6.24
C PHE A 133 20.71 15.72 -5.22
N ASN A 134 20.72 17.02 -5.51
CA ASN A 134 21.29 18.03 -4.60
C ASN A 134 20.36 18.38 -3.43
N GLY A 135 19.08 18.02 -3.52
CA GLY A 135 18.09 18.34 -2.49
C GLY A 135 16.77 17.60 -2.66
N PHE A 136 15.94 17.62 -1.63
CA PHE A 136 14.58 17.04 -1.69
C PHE A 136 13.72 17.72 -2.78
N ALA A 137 13.82 19.04 -2.94
CA ALA A 137 13.09 19.75 -3.99
C ALA A 137 13.45 19.27 -5.41
N GLU A 138 14.72 18.94 -5.67
CA GLU A 138 15.17 18.44 -6.97
C GLU A 138 14.66 17.01 -7.22
N LEU A 139 14.70 16.15 -6.20
CA LEU A 139 14.07 14.82 -6.26
C LEU A 139 12.58 14.94 -6.62
N MET A 140 11.83 15.82 -5.95
CA MET A 140 10.41 16.01 -6.24
C MET A 140 10.13 16.57 -7.64
N ALA A 141 11.01 17.41 -8.17
CA ALA A 141 10.92 17.89 -9.55
C ALA A 141 11.15 16.76 -10.55
N HIS A 142 12.17 15.93 -10.31
CA HIS A 142 12.45 14.74 -11.12
C HIS A 142 11.25 13.76 -11.15
N LEU A 143 10.63 13.50 -9.99
CA LEU A 143 9.46 12.63 -9.89
C LEU A 143 8.26 13.22 -10.68
N ARG A 144 8.04 14.53 -10.61
CA ARG A 144 7.02 15.22 -11.40
C ARG A 144 7.24 15.05 -12.90
N ASP A 145 8.46 15.28 -13.38
CA ASP A 145 8.78 15.16 -14.80
C ASP A 145 8.57 13.74 -15.32
N LEU A 146 8.91 12.72 -14.51
CA LEU A 146 8.62 11.34 -14.84
C LEU A 146 7.11 11.10 -15.02
N LEU A 147 6.29 11.59 -14.09
CA LEU A 147 4.83 11.47 -14.18
C LEU A 147 4.28 12.14 -15.44
N ASP A 148 4.77 13.33 -15.79
CA ASP A 148 4.32 14.06 -16.97
C ASP A 148 4.71 13.38 -18.28
N VAL A 149 5.90 12.76 -18.34
CA VAL A 149 6.31 11.91 -19.48
C VAL A 149 5.40 10.68 -19.60
N PHE A 150 5.04 10.04 -18.49
CA PHE A 150 4.11 8.90 -18.52
C PHE A 150 2.70 9.31 -18.94
N ARG A 151 2.22 10.47 -18.50
CA ARG A 151 0.92 11.03 -18.91
C ARG A 151 0.88 11.35 -20.40
N THR A 152 1.92 11.98 -20.91
CA THR A 152 2.00 12.39 -22.32
C THR A 152 2.20 11.20 -23.26
N ARG A 153 2.97 10.18 -22.89
CA ARG A 153 3.14 8.95 -23.70
C ARG A 153 1.86 8.08 -23.77
N ARG A 154 0.93 8.23 -22.83
CA ARG A 154 -0.36 7.51 -22.83
C ARG A 154 -1.42 8.09 -23.77
N ILE A 155 -1.16 9.22 -24.43
CA ILE A 155 -1.94 9.66 -25.62
C ILE A 155 -1.22 9.20 -26.89
N THR A 156 -0.95 7.89 -27.04
CA THR A 156 -0.51 7.37 -28.35
C THR A 156 -0.91 5.94 -28.69
N SER A 157 -1.55 5.16 -27.81
CA SER A 157 -2.24 3.92 -28.20
C SER A 157 -3.06 3.38 -27.03
N VAL A 158 -4.37 3.22 -27.24
CA VAL A 158 -5.33 2.62 -26.29
C VAL A 158 -5.39 1.10 -26.45
N ASP A 159 -4.74 0.53 -27.47
CA ASP A 159 -5.02 -0.84 -27.91
C ASP A 159 -3.97 -1.90 -27.50
N GLU A 160 -2.79 -1.53 -26.97
CA GLU A 160 -1.71 -2.49 -26.72
C GLU A 160 -1.45 -2.84 -25.23
N VAL A 161 -2.21 -2.30 -24.27
CA VAL A 161 -1.90 -2.43 -22.82
C VAL A 161 -2.94 -3.24 -22.04
N ARG A 162 -3.83 -3.97 -22.72
CA ARG A 162 -5.09 -4.43 -22.11
C ARG A 162 -5.09 -5.79 -21.39
N ASP A 163 -3.97 -6.53 -21.31
CA ASP A 163 -4.00 -7.91 -20.78
C ASP A 163 -2.94 -8.23 -19.70
N ASP A 164 -1.73 -7.67 -19.75
CA ASP A 164 -0.63 -8.10 -18.86
C ASP A 164 -0.69 -7.58 -17.40
N ARG A 165 -1.64 -6.68 -17.06
CA ARG A 165 -1.73 -6.06 -15.71
C ARG A 165 -2.75 -6.70 -14.77
N VAL A 166 -3.53 -7.67 -15.27
CA VAL A 166 -4.46 -8.44 -14.46
C VAL A 166 -3.94 -9.87 -14.39
N THR A 167 -3.20 -10.19 -13.34
CA THR A 167 -2.74 -11.56 -13.14
C THR A 167 -3.87 -12.36 -12.54
N THR A 168 -4.38 -13.35 -13.27
CA THR A 168 -5.36 -14.30 -12.74
C THR A 168 -4.62 -15.45 -12.06
N ARG A 169 -4.78 -15.58 -10.73
CA ARG A 169 -4.20 -16.71 -9.99
C ARG A 169 -5.27 -17.77 -9.73
N ASP A 170 -5.11 -18.92 -10.37
CA ASP A 170 -6.00 -20.06 -10.16
C ASP A 170 -5.36 -21.00 -9.13
N THR A 171 -6.04 -21.18 -7.99
CA THR A 171 -5.57 -22.07 -6.92
C THR A 171 -6.60 -23.17 -6.70
N ASP A 172 -6.13 -24.41 -6.83
CA ASP A 172 -6.86 -25.59 -6.39
C ASP A 172 -6.75 -25.73 -4.87
N ASN A 173 -7.81 -26.26 -4.22
CA ASN A 173 -7.90 -26.56 -2.79
C ASN A 173 -8.25 -25.37 -1.84
N LEU A 174 -9.35 -24.69 -2.12
CA LEU A 174 -9.86 -23.57 -1.31
C LEU A 174 -10.73 -24.04 -0.12
N PRO A 175 -10.66 -23.37 1.05
CA PRO A 175 -11.56 -23.64 2.17
C PRO A 175 -12.99 -23.21 1.85
N THR A 176 -13.91 -24.16 1.73
CA THR A 176 -15.32 -23.91 1.34
C THR A 176 -16.29 -23.88 2.52
N ASP A 177 -15.89 -24.36 3.70
CA ASP A 177 -16.74 -24.40 4.89
C ASP A 177 -16.07 -23.87 6.16
N ILE A 178 -16.87 -23.57 7.18
CA ILE A 178 -16.44 -22.98 8.45
C ILE A 178 -15.38 -23.85 9.16
N THR A 179 -15.43 -25.17 9.03
CA THR A 179 -14.48 -26.08 9.68
C THR A 179 -13.12 -26.00 8.99
N GLN A 180 -13.10 -25.95 7.66
CA GLN A 180 -11.88 -25.75 6.87
C GLN A 180 -11.25 -24.38 7.17
N TRP A 181 -12.08 -23.33 7.27
CA TRP A 181 -11.64 -22.00 7.67
C TRP A 181 -11.02 -21.96 9.07
N ARG A 182 -11.63 -22.64 10.06
CA ARG A 182 -11.08 -22.73 11.41
C ARG A 182 -9.71 -23.42 11.44
N ASN A 183 -9.51 -24.46 10.63
CA ASN A 183 -8.24 -25.17 10.56
C ASN A 183 -7.14 -24.31 9.92
N LEU A 184 -7.45 -23.56 8.86
CA LEU A 184 -6.50 -22.62 8.25
C LEU A 184 -6.08 -21.53 9.25
N LEU A 185 -7.06 -20.92 9.93
CA LEU A 185 -6.81 -19.84 10.88
C LEU A 185 -6.08 -20.30 12.15
N ALA A 186 -6.27 -21.56 12.57
CA ALA A 186 -5.52 -22.15 13.67
C ALA A 186 -4.02 -22.28 13.34
N GLY A 187 -3.67 -22.49 12.07
CA GLY A 187 -2.28 -22.45 11.60
C GLY A 187 -1.66 -21.03 11.63
N LEU A 188 -2.48 -19.98 11.61
CA LEU A 188 -2.08 -18.56 11.61
C LEU A 188 -2.12 -17.91 13.01
N GLY A 189 -2.35 -18.69 14.08
CA GLY A 189 -2.29 -18.20 15.47
C GLY A 189 -3.51 -17.40 15.95
N ALA A 190 -4.64 -17.43 15.22
CA ALA A 190 -5.85 -16.70 15.63
C ALA A 190 -6.55 -17.35 16.84
N ALA A 191 -6.84 -16.57 17.88
CA ALA A 191 -7.60 -17.03 19.05
C ALA A 191 -9.06 -17.35 18.66
N GLN A 192 -9.63 -18.42 19.24
CA GLN A 192 -11.01 -18.89 18.96
C GLN A 192 -12.02 -18.35 19.98
N PRO A 193 -12.98 -17.47 19.61
CA PRO A 193 -14.06 -17.04 20.48
C PRO A 193 -15.43 -17.61 20.03
N GLN A 194 -16.41 -17.56 20.94
CA GLN A 194 -17.77 -18.11 20.77
C GLN A 194 -18.63 -17.34 19.75
N LEU A 195 -19.38 -18.09 18.91
CA LEU A 195 -20.22 -17.63 17.78
C LEU A 195 -21.50 -16.85 18.14
N ALA A 196 -21.81 -16.68 19.43
CA ALA A 196 -23.10 -16.13 19.83
C ALA A 196 -23.20 -14.63 19.48
N GLY A 197 -24.05 -14.31 18.50
CA GLY A 197 -24.35 -12.94 18.07
C GLY A 197 -23.61 -12.45 16.81
N THR A 198 -22.59 -13.16 16.33
CA THR A 198 -21.85 -12.82 15.10
C THR A 198 -22.73 -12.97 13.86
N GLU A 199 -23.54 -14.03 13.79
CA GLU A 199 -24.47 -14.27 12.68
C GLU A 199 -25.52 -13.14 12.56
N THR A 200 -26.07 -12.68 13.69
CA THR A 200 -27.02 -11.56 13.70
C THR A 200 -26.36 -10.25 13.27
N ARG A 201 -25.12 -9.97 13.71
CA ARG A 201 -24.35 -8.80 13.27
C ARG A 201 -24.04 -8.84 11.78
N LEU A 202 -23.70 -10.02 11.26
CA LEU A 202 -23.44 -10.24 9.84
C LEU A 202 -24.69 -9.99 9.00
N GLN A 203 -25.84 -10.53 9.42
CA GLN A 203 -27.11 -10.31 8.72
C GLN A 203 -27.53 -8.83 8.71
N GLU A 204 -27.34 -8.12 9.83
CA GLU A 204 -27.60 -6.68 9.87
C GLU A 204 -26.63 -5.93 8.94
N ARG A 205 -25.36 -6.34 8.88
CA ARG A 205 -24.38 -5.73 7.98
C ARG A 205 -24.71 -5.97 6.51
N GLU A 206 -25.09 -7.19 6.14
CA GLU A 206 -25.58 -7.52 4.79
C GLU A 206 -26.81 -6.68 4.43
N ARG A 207 -27.71 -6.46 5.39
CA ARG A 207 -28.88 -5.58 5.19
C ARG A 207 -28.47 -4.12 4.96
N GLN A 208 -27.47 -3.63 5.68
CA GLN A 208 -26.92 -2.27 5.51
C GLN A 208 -26.21 -2.10 4.17
N LEU A 209 -25.42 -3.09 3.75
CA LEU A 209 -24.74 -3.10 2.46
C LEU A 209 -25.70 -3.39 1.29
N GLN A 210 -26.93 -3.81 1.59
CA GLN A 210 -27.96 -4.20 0.61
C GLN A 210 -27.52 -5.36 -0.31
N CYS A 211 -26.60 -6.19 0.15
CA CYS A 211 -26.07 -7.33 -0.57
C CYS A 211 -25.74 -8.47 0.40
N ARG A 212 -25.82 -9.71 -0.10
CA ARG A 212 -25.32 -10.87 0.65
C ARG A 212 -23.83 -11.03 0.36
N LEU A 213 -23.02 -11.16 1.41
CA LEU A 213 -21.56 -11.30 1.26
C LEU A 213 -21.21 -12.68 0.68
N PRO A 214 -20.08 -12.78 -0.05
CA PRO A 214 -19.67 -14.04 -0.66
C PRO A 214 -19.39 -15.12 0.41
N PRO A 215 -19.70 -16.40 0.13
CA PRO A 215 -19.67 -17.47 1.15
C PRO A 215 -18.34 -17.59 1.90
N SER A 216 -17.21 -17.49 1.20
CA SER A 216 -15.87 -17.61 1.78
C SER A 216 -15.54 -16.47 2.75
N TYR A 217 -15.85 -15.22 2.39
CA TYR A 217 -15.68 -14.06 3.27
C TYR A 217 -16.62 -14.11 4.48
N ARG A 218 -17.87 -14.53 4.26
CA ARG A 218 -18.85 -14.78 5.32
C ARG A 218 -18.36 -15.81 6.33
N ASN A 219 -17.87 -16.95 5.85
CA ASN A 219 -17.34 -18.02 6.70
C ASN A 219 -16.11 -17.56 7.49
N TYR A 220 -15.24 -16.78 6.87
CA TYR A 220 -14.09 -16.16 7.54
C TYR A 220 -14.53 -15.25 8.69
N LEU A 221 -15.47 -14.33 8.45
CA LEU A 221 -15.98 -13.42 9.48
C LEU A 221 -16.64 -14.17 10.65
N LEU A 222 -17.33 -15.29 10.37
CA LEU A 222 -17.89 -16.15 11.42
C LEU A 222 -16.80 -16.88 12.21
N ALA A 223 -15.69 -17.25 11.56
CA ALA A 223 -14.57 -17.93 12.19
C ALA A 223 -13.69 -17.00 13.03
N THR A 224 -13.51 -15.74 12.61
CA THR A 224 -12.70 -14.71 13.32
C THR A 224 -13.52 -13.86 14.30
N ASN A 225 -14.80 -14.17 14.49
CA ASN A 225 -15.75 -13.34 15.22
C ASN A 225 -15.77 -11.88 14.72
N ALA A 226 -15.61 -11.70 13.41
CA ALA A 226 -15.58 -10.40 12.76
C ALA A 226 -14.50 -9.44 13.31
N SER A 227 -13.45 -9.96 13.94
CA SER A 227 -12.28 -9.19 14.40
C SER A 227 -11.22 -9.12 13.30
N THR A 228 -10.39 -8.08 13.36
CA THR A 228 -9.19 -7.99 12.53
C THR A 228 -8.27 -9.18 12.78
N SER A 229 -7.78 -9.81 11.72
CA SER A 229 -6.70 -10.78 11.81
C SER A 229 -5.36 -10.05 11.93
N SER A 230 -4.41 -10.65 12.65
CA SER A 230 -3.00 -10.24 12.65
C SER A 230 -2.25 -10.73 11.40
N ALA A 231 -2.93 -11.45 10.50
CA ALA A 231 -2.37 -11.84 9.21
C ALA A 231 -2.17 -10.61 8.32
N PHE A 232 -1.14 -10.67 7.48
CA PHE A 232 -0.85 -9.64 6.48
C PHE A 232 -1.45 -10.05 5.12
N PRO A 233 -2.18 -9.15 4.43
CA PRO A 233 -2.61 -7.83 4.88
C PRO A 233 -3.82 -7.88 5.84
N GLN A 234 -4.06 -6.75 6.53
CA GLN A 234 -5.04 -6.66 7.59
C GLN A 234 -6.47 -6.65 7.02
N ILE A 235 -7.23 -7.72 7.28
CA ILE A 235 -8.66 -7.75 6.96
C ILE A 235 -9.43 -6.99 8.05
N TYR A 236 -10.30 -6.08 7.62
CA TYR A 236 -11.13 -5.24 8.48
C TYR A 236 -12.10 -6.07 9.31
N GLU A 237 -12.41 -5.54 10.49
CA GLU A 237 -13.58 -5.99 11.23
C GLU A 237 -14.87 -5.71 10.43
N LEU A 238 -15.92 -6.50 10.66
CA LEU A 238 -17.17 -6.46 9.88
C LEU A 238 -17.79 -5.05 9.79
N GLY A 239 -17.62 -4.22 10.81
CA GLY A 239 -18.14 -2.86 10.85
C GLY A 239 -17.37 -1.86 9.98
N ALA A 240 -16.09 -2.13 9.72
CA ALA A 240 -15.21 -1.26 8.96
C ALA A 240 -15.18 -1.58 7.44
N ALA A 241 -15.51 -2.81 7.05
CA ALA A 241 -15.65 -3.18 5.64
C ALA A 241 -16.85 -2.47 4.99
N GLY A 242 -16.66 -1.81 3.85
CA GLY A 242 -17.70 -1.01 3.17
C GLY A 242 -17.38 -0.75 1.70
N TRP A 243 -18.31 -0.16 0.95
CA TRP A 243 -18.10 0.15 -0.46
C TRP A 243 -16.90 1.07 -0.64
N CYS A 244 -15.97 0.73 -1.54
CA CYS A 244 -14.72 1.47 -1.72
C CYS A 244 -14.97 2.96 -2.02
N ALA A 245 -15.96 3.27 -2.86
CA ALA A 245 -16.36 4.64 -3.16
C ALA A 245 -16.85 5.44 -1.93
N ASP A 246 -17.36 4.78 -0.89
CA ASP A 246 -17.87 5.42 0.33
C ASP A 246 -16.81 5.44 1.44
N THR A 247 -16.08 4.34 1.61
CA THR A 247 -15.07 4.16 2.66
C THR A 247 -13.77 4.90 2.33
N GLU A 248 -13.35 4.85 1.07
CA GLU A 248 -12.12 5.46 0.55
C GLU A 248 -12.43 6.30 -0.73
N PRO A 249 -13.26 7.35 -0.62
CA PRO A 249 -13.67 8.16 -1.77
C PRO A 249 -12.49 8.80 -2.49
N GLN A 250 -11.38 9.05 -1.78
CA GLN A 250 -10.19 9.63 -2.37
C GLN A 250 -9.39 8.62 -3.18
N LEU A 251 -9.38 7.34 -2.79
CA LEU A 251 -8.84 6.26 -3.62
C LEU A 251 -9.65 6.13 -4.90
N ALA A 252 -10.99 6.02 -4.79
CA ALA A 252 -11.86 5.92 -5.96
C ALA A 252 -11.71 7.11 -6.92
N SER A 253 -11.57 8.33 -6.38
CA SER A 253 -11.32 9.54 -7.18
C SER A 253 -9.93 9.56 -7.82
N ALA A 254 -8.89 9.09 -7.13
CA ALA A 254 -7.50 9.07 -7.64
C ALA A 254 -7.36 8.22 -8.90
N TRP A 255 -8.13 7.14 -8.95
CA TRP A 255 -8.04 6.10 -9.96
C TRP A 255 -9.17 6.16 -10.99
N ASN A 256 -10.01 7.19 -10.95
CA ASN A 256 -11.16 7.34 -11.84
C ASN A 256 -10.78 7.52 -13.33
N CYS A 257 -9.54 7.92 -13.60
CA CYS A 257 -9.01 8.15 -14.95
C CYS A 257 -8.46 6.88 -15.61
N PHE A 258 -8.43 5.76 -14.87
CA PHE A 258 -7.96 4.47 -15.38
C PHE A 258 -9.16 3.54 -15.62
N ASP A 259 -9.51 3.35 -16.89
CA ASP A 259 -10.69 2.58 -17.31
C ASP A 259 -10.71 1.13 -16.81
N TYR A 260 -9.56 0.54 -16.49
CA TYR A 260 -9.45 -0.83 -16.01
C TYR A 260 -9.68 -0.98 -14.48
N VAL A 261 -9.53 0.09 -13.70
CA VAL A 261 -9.67 0.08 -12.22
C VAL A 261 -10.85 0.92 -11.75
N ALA A 262 -11.15 2.03 -12.41
CA ALA A 262 -12.24 2.93 -12.03
C ALA A 262 -13.60 2.21 -11.88
N PRO A 263 -14.01 1.32 -12.81
CA PRO A 263 -15.27 0.60 -12.65
C PRO A 263 -15.28 -0.35 -11.45
N LEU A 264 -14.12 -0.94 -11.12
CA LEU A 264 -13.97 -1.84 -9.98
C LEU A 264 -14.09 -1.06 -8.67
N LEU A 265 -13.30 0.01 -8.49
CA LEU A 265 -13.34 0.81 -7.24
C LEU A 265 -14.72 1.46 -7.02
N GLY A 266 -15.45 1.78 -8.09
CA GLY A 266 -16.80 2.32 -7.99
C GLY A 266 -17.85 1.36 -7.41
N ARG A 267 -17.58 0.04 -7.41
CA ARG A 267 -18.56 -0.98 -6.97
C ARG A 267 -18.02 -2.01 -5.99
N ALA A 268 -16.70 -2.10 -5.82
CA ALA A 268 -16.09 -3.12 -4.99
C ALA A 268 -16.27 -2.81 -3.51
N LEU A 269 -16.42 -3.88 -2.72
CA LEU A 269 -16.39 -3.83 -1.28
C LEU A 269 -14.93 -3.83 -0.82
N LEU A 270 -14.50 -2.79 -0.10
CA LEU A 270 -13.20 -2.70 0.53
C LEU A 270 -13.24 -3.44 1.87
N ILE A 271 -12.39 -4.46 2.01
CA ILE A 271 -12.40 -5.38 3.16
C ILE A 271 -11.07 -5.43 3.92
N GLY A 272 -10.03 -4.75 3.45
CA GLY A 272 -8.73 -4.72 4.11
C GLY A 272 -7.71 -3.87 3.39
N ASP A 273 -6.60 -3.61 4.05
CA ASP A 273 -5.44 -2.91 3.52
C ASP A 273 -4.14 -3.42 4.15
N ASP A 274 -3.01 -3.11 3.52
CA ASP A 274 -1.68 -3.53 3.96
C ASP A 274 -0.89 -2.40 4.67
N GLY A 275 -1.50 -1.22 4.85
CA GLY A 275 -0.89 -0.02 5.41
C GLY A 275 0.09 0.71 4.49
N THR A 276 0.44 0.14 3.34
CA THR A 276 1.46 0.63 2.40
C THR A 276 0.89 1.06 1.04
N GLY A 277 -0.43 0.92 0.85
CA GLY A 277 -1.14 1.31 -0.38
C GLY A 277 -1.64 0.13 -1.20
N GLY A 278 -1.63 -1.07 -0.63
CA GLY A 278 -2.34 -2.25 -1.08
C GLY A 278 -3.73 -2.36 -0.44
N TYR A 279 -4.73 -2.64 -1.25
CA TYR A 279 -6.13 -2.74 -0.84
C TYR A 279 -6.72 -4.10 -1.23
N VAL A 280 -7.50 -4.69 -0.32
CA VAL A 280 -8.22 -5.94 -0.57
C VAL A 280 -9.67 -5.63 -0.89
N LEU A 281 -10.11 -6.03 -2.09
CA LEU A 281 -11.40 -5.67 -2.66
C LEU A 281 -12.18 -6.93 -3.04
N LEU A 282 -13.51 -6.92 -2.89
CA LEU A 282 -14.43 -7.94 -3.41
C LEU A 282 -15.39 -7.32 -4.42
N ASP A 283 -15.52 -7.91 -5.59
CA ASP A 283 -16.34 -7.36 -6.68
C ASP A 283 -17.74 -8.03 -6.78
N PRO A 284 -18.82 -7.36 -6.37
CA PRO A 284 -20.18 -7.89 -6.55
C PRO A 284 -20.64 -7.95 -8.01
N GLY A 285 -19.93 -7.29 -8.92
CA GLY A 285 -20.18 -7.32 -10.36
C GLY A 285 -19.65 -8.59 -11.05
N GLU A 286 -18.82 -9.36 -10.36
CA GLU A 286 -18.24 -10.60 -10.88
C GLU A 286 -18.44 -11.74 -9.87
N VAL A 287 -19.54 -12.48 -10.06
CA VAL A 287 -19.98 -13.54 -9.17
C VAL A 287 -19.96 -14.87 -9.91
N ASP A 288 -19.37 -15.90 -9.31
CA ASP A 288 -19.32 -17.24 -9.88
C ASP A 288 -20.60 -18.06 -9.60
N GLY A 289 -20.62 -19.31 -10.06
CA GLY A 289 -21.78 -20.21 -9.89
C GLY A 289 -22.08 -20.60 -8.44
N ASP A 290 -21.12 -20.44 -7.53
CA ASP A 290 -21.25 -20.73 -6.10
C ASP A 290 -21.64 -19.50 -5.28
N GLY A 291 -21.76 -18.34 -5.93
CA GLY A 291 -22.04 -17.06 -5.29
C GLY A 291 -20.80 -16.39 -4.70
N GLU A 292 -19.59 -16.88 -5.01
CA GLU A 292 -18.35 -16.22 -4.65
C GLU A 292 -18.14 -15.00 -5.53
N TRP A 293 -17.62 -13.93 -4.91
CA TRP A 293 -17.24 -12.72 -5.62
C TRP A 293 -15.76 -12.81 -5.94
N ALA A 294 -15.38 -12.33 -7.13
CA ALA A 294 -13.98 -12.17 -7.46
C ALA A 294 -13.28 -11.29 -6.41
N GLY A 295 -12.16 -11.81 -5.90
CA GLY A 295 -11.29 -11.09 -4.97
C GLY A 295 -10.18 -10.37 -5.73
N TYR A 296 -9.80 -9.21 -5.25
CA TYR A 296 -8.75 -8.42 -5.86
C TYR A 296 -7.79 -7.90 -4.79
N TYR A 297 -6.50 -7.98 -5.08
CA TYR A 297 -5.49 -7.19 -4.39
C TYR A 297 -5.07 -6.05 -5.32
N PHE A 298 -5.35 -4.82 -4.88
CA PHE A 298 -5.08 -3.62 -5.64
C PHE A 298 -3.90 -2.87 -5.04
N ALA A 299 -2.77 -2.89 -5.73
CA ALA A 299 -1.56 -2.17 -5.32
C ALA A 299 -1.57 -0.76 -5.92
N ALA A 300 -2.23 0.19 -5.25
CA ALA A 300 -2.20 1.60 -5.67
C ALA A 300 -0.76 2.15 -5.67
N GLY A 301 0.09 1.61 -4.79
CA GLY A 301 1.52 1.89 -4.72
C GLY A 301 2.38 1.22 -5.79
N ASP A 302 1.80 0.52 -6.77
CA ASP A 302 2.54 -0.08 -7.90
C ASP A 302 1.77 0.01 -9.20
N ALA A 303 1.74 1.18 -9.84
CA ALA A 303 1.05 1.38 -11.12
C ALA A 303 -0.46 1.07 -11.14
N GLY A 304 -1.05 0.71 -10.01
CA GLY A 304 -2.41 0.18 -9.94
C GLY A 304 -2.48 -1.26 -10.45
N ASP A 305 -1.42 -2.03 -10.22
CA ASP A 305 -1.42 -3.45 -10.46
C ASP A 305 -2.55 -4.12 -9.68
N LEU A 306 -3.18 -5.08 -10.35
CA LEU A 306 -4.42 -5.68 -9.90
C LEU A 306 -4.28 -7.20 -10.00
N ASP A 307 -3.97 -7.84 -8.89
CA ASP A 307 -3.99 -9.30 -8.80
C ASP A 307 -5.44 -9.74 -8.59
N LYS A 308 -5.93 -10.60 -9.49
CA LYS A 308 -7.29 -11.13 -9.48
C LYS A 308 -7.30 -12.57 -8.97
N TYR A 309 -8.27 -12.84 -8.10
CA TYR A 309 -8.54 -14.12 -7.49
C TYR A 309 -10.00 -14.50 -7.73
N ARG A 310 -10.25 -15.80 -7.92
CA ARG A 310 -11.62 -16.32 -8.10
C ARG A 310 -12.54 -16.08 -6.91
N SER A 311 -11.99 -15.94 -5.70
CA SER A 311 -12.75 -15.71 -4.46
C SER A 311 -11.89 -15.12 -3.35
N PHE A 312 -12.51 -14.63 -2.28
CA PHE A 312 -11.79 -14.25 -1.05
C PHE A 312 -11.00 -15.43 -0.47
N GLY A 313 -11.56 -16.64 -0.53
CA GLY A 313 -10.87 -17.85 -0.08
C GLY A 313 -9.57 -18.14 -0.84
N ALA A 314 -9.57 -17.94 -2.16
CA ALA A 314 -8.37 -18.07 -3.00
C ALA A 314 -7.30 -17.05 -2.64
N TYR A 315 -7.73 -15.79 -2.49
CA TYR A 315 -6.85 -14.72 -2.07
C TYR A 315 -6.16 -15.03 -0.73
N LEU A 316 -6.93 -15.36 0.30
CA LEU A 316 -6.39 -15.54 1.65
C LEU A 316 -5.52 -16.82 1.76
N HIS A 317 -5.84 -17.87 1.01
CA HIS A 317 -4.99 -19.05 0.92
C HIS A 317 -3.62 -18.69 0.32
N GLU A 318 -3.58 -17.93 -0.77
CA GLU A 318 -2.33 -17.48 -1.38
C GLU A 318 -1.53 -16.58 -0.44
N ALA A 319 -2.17 -15.56 0.16
CA ALA A 319 -1.54 -14.65 1.11
C ALA A 319 -0.92 -15.38 2.32
N SER A 320 -1.54 -16.48 2.76
CA SER A 320 -1.01 -17.32 3.84
C SER A 320 0.24 -18.13 3.46
N ARG A 321 0.45 -18.42 2.17
CA ARG A 321 1.65 -19.10 1.67
C ARG A 321 2.84 -18.14 1.58
N ASP A 322 2.59 -16.92 1.10
CA ASP A 322 3.63 -15.89 0.95
C ASP A 322 4.13 -15.35 2.31
N SER A 323 3.28 -15.36 3.34
CA SER A 323 3.64 -14.94 4.72
C SER A 323 4.43 -16.01 5.51
N GLY A 324 4.69 -17.19 4.93
CA GLY A 324 5.31 -18.34 5.59
C GLY A 324 6.84 -18.44 5.44
N HIS A 325 7.55 -17.33 5.23
CA HIS A 325 9.02 -17.28 5.12
C HIS A 325 9.65 -16.40 6.20
#